data_AF-A0A4Y2F930-F1
#
_entry.id   AF-A0A4Y2F930-F1
#
_cell.length_a   1.000
_cell.length_b   1.000
_cell.length_c   1.000
_cell.angle_alpha   90.00
_cell.angle_beta   90.00
_cell.angle_gamma   90.00
#
_symmetry.space_group_name_H-M   'P 1'
#
loop_
_entity.id
_entity.type
_entity.pdbx_description
1 polymer ?
#
loop_
_entity_poly.entity_id
_entity_poly.type
_entity_poly.pdbx_seq_one_letter_code
_entity_poly.pdbx_strand_id
1 'polypeptide(L)'
;MAYQATPLENGFSPSELRMGRRINTTLPVAKTQLQTYSVNKKVLEAKEERRIEGQKTTYDQHHGVRNLNELDPDFHPEPEPEDDFDVPRYQHSPAEAVCPPLMTSPQAPKTYSKRASSCTKASPNPFHQKY
;
A
#
# COMPACT_ATOMS: atom_id res chain seq x y z
N MET A 1 21.68 -6.03 -4.86
CA MET A 1 21.86 -5.23 -6.10
C MET A 1 20.64 -5.24 -7.04
N ALA A 2 19.85 -6.33 -7.12
CA ALA A 2 18.73 -6.44 -8.06
C ALA A 2 17.72 -5.27 -7.97
N TYR A 3 17.23 -4.96 -6.77
CA TYR A 3 16.22 -3.91 -6.55
C TYR A 3 16.55 -2.57 -7.23
N GLN A 4 17.82 -2.15 -7.19
CA GLN A 4 18.25 -0.85 -7.70
C GLN A 4 18.27 -0.77 -9.24
N ALA A 5 18.36 -1.92 -9.92
CA ALA A 5 18.52 -2.03 -11.36
C ALA A 5 17.30 -2.67 -12.06
N THR A 6 16.36 -3.21 -11.29
CA THR A 6 15.09 -3.73 -11.80
C THR A 6 14.16 -2.56 -12.13
N PRO A 7 13.66 -2.45 -13.37
CA PRO A 7 12.66 -1.45 -13.72
C PRO A 7 11.39 -1.63 -12.90
N LEU A 8 10.82 -0.53 -12.42
CA LEU A 8 9.50 -0.50 -11.81
C LEU A 8 8.42 -0.58 -12.90
N GLU A 9 7.15 -0.65 -12.49
CA GLU A 9 6.02 -0.60 -13.42
C GLU A 9 6.04 0.67 -14.28
N ASN A 10 6.57 1.79 -13.75
CA ASN A 10 6.77 3.03 -14.49
C ASN A 10 7.86 2.94 -15.59
N GLY A 11 8.62 1.85 -15.66
CA GLY A 11 9.64 1.58 -16.68
C GLY A 11 11.02 2.11 -16.32
N PHE A 12 11.18 2.78 -15.18
CA PHE A 12 12.46 3.26 -14.68
C PHE A 12 12.89 2.44 -13.46
N SER A 13 14.19 2.18 -13.34
CA SER A 13 14.77 1.58 -12.14
C SER A 13 14.96 2.62 -11.03
N PRO A 14 15.02 2.22 -9.75
CA PRO A 14 15.27 3.14 -8.65
C PRO A 14 16.57 3.96 -8.80
N SER A 15 17.60 3.38 -9.42
CA SER A 15 18.85 4.08 -9.73
C SER A 15 18.66 5.20 -10.75
N GLU A 16 17.88 4.95 -11.80
CA GLU A 16 17.61 5.94 -12.84
C GLU A 16 16.82 7.12 -12.28
N LEU A 17 15.85 6.87 -11.39
CA LEU A 17 15.06 7.92 -10.75
C LEU A 17 15.89 8.76 -9.77
N ARG A 18 16.77 8.12 -8.99
CA ARG A 18 17.56 8.81 -7.96
C ARG A 18 18.83 9.47 -8.51
N MET A 19 19.46 8.88 -9.52
CA MET A 19 20.79 9.25 -10.00
C MET A 19 20.81 9.65 -11.48
N GLY A 20 19.71 9.52 -12.21
CA GLY A 20 19.64 9.83 -13.65
C GLY A 20 20.46 8.91 -14.54
N ARG A 21 20.88 7.73 -14.02
CA ARG A 21 21.70 6.76 -14.74
C ARG A 21 21.55 5.35 -14.21
N ARG A 22 21.90 4.36 -15.03
CA ARG A 22 21.99 2.95 -14.59
C ARG A 22 23.30 2.72 -13.82
N ILE A 23 23.23 1.84 -12.82
CA ILE A 23 24.42 1.37 -12.10
C ILE A 23 25.04 0.17 -12.80
N ASN A 24 26.35 0.03 -12.66
CA ASN A 24 27.04 -1.19 -13.09
C ASN A 24 26.54 -2.37 -12.25
N THR A 25 25.97 -3.36 -12.93
CA THR A 25 25.57 -4.63 -12.32
C THR A 25 26.41 -5.77 -12.89
N THR A 26 26.26 -6.97 -12.35
CA THR A 26 26.94 -8.18 -12.86
C THR A 26 26.55 -8.50 -14.31
N LEU A 27 25.37 -8.05 -14.75
CA LEU A 27 24.94 -8.23 -16.14
C LEU A 27 25.57 -7.14 -17.03
N PRO A 28 26.11 -7.52 -18.20
CA PRO A 28 26.71 -6.56 -19.11
C PRO A 28 25.64 -5.60 -19.64
N VAL A 29 25.89 -4.30 -19.49
CA VAL A 29 25.05 -3.20 -19.98
C VAL A 29 25.88 -2.33 -20.89
N ALA A 30 25.27 -1.82 -21.97
CA ALA A 30 25.94 -0.92 -22.90
C ALA A 30 26.43 0.35 -22.17
N LYS A 31 27.66 0.77 -22.45
CA LYS A 31 28.31 1.93 -21.79
C LYS A 31 27.53 3.23 -21.96
N THR A 32 26.76 3.35 -23.04
CA THR A 32 25.88 4.50 -23.30
C THR A 32 24.76 4.63 -22.25
N GLN A 33 24.28 3.52 -21.70
CA GLN A 33 23.22 3.53 -20.68
C GLN A 33 23.75 3.78 -19.26
N LEU A 34 25.07 3.77 -19.09
CA LEU A 34 25.76 4.20 -17.86
C LEU A 34 25.97 5.72 -17.81
N GLN A 35 25.81 6.40 -18.95
CA GLN A 35 25.85 7.85 -18.98
C GLN A 35 24.56 8.43 -18.41
N THR A 36 24.70 9.56 -17.73
CA THR A 36 23.56 10.28 -17.16
C THR A 36 22.70 10.83 -18.28
N TYR A 37 21.41 10.54 -18.23
CA TYR A 37 20.43 11.13 -19.13
C TYR A 37 19.30 11.75 -18.31
N SER A 38 18.68 12.80 -18.86
CA SER A 38 17.53 13.43 -18.23
C SER A 38 16.32 12.50 -18.36
N VAL A 39 15.74 12.11 -17.23
CA VAL A 39 14.47 11.37 -17.22
C VAL A 39 13.36 12.30 -17.68
N ASN A 40 12.54 11.85 -18.63
CA ASN A 40 11.38 12.58 -19.10
C ASN A 40 10.32 12.69 -17.99
N LYS A 41 10.41 13.74 -17.17
CA LYS A 41 9.58 13.95 -15.98
C LYS A 41 8.08 13.86 -16.27
N LYS A 42 7.60 14.48 -17.36
CA LYS A 42 6.18 14.45 -17.75
C LYS A 42 5.67 13.02 -18.02
N VAL A 43 6.48 12.18 -18.66
CA VAL A 43 6.12 10.80 -18.97
C VAL A 43 6.10 9.95 -17.70
N LEU A 44 7.07 10.18 -16.81
CA LEU A 44 7.14 9.52 -15.52
C LEU A 44 5.92 9.85 -14.65
N GLU A 45 5.61 11.14 -14.49
CA GLU A 45 4.48 11.62 -13.69
C GLU A 45 3.16 11.05 -14.22
N ALA A 46 2.89 11.13 -15.52
CA ALA A 46 1.65 10.61 -16.12
C ALA A 46 1.50 9.08 -15.97
N LYS A 47 2.60 8.34 -15.83
CA LYS A 47 2.56 6.89 -15.60
C LYS A 47 2.37 6.55 -14.12
N GLU A 48 3.00 7.32 -13.25
CA GLU A 48 2.87 7.19 -11.81
C GLU A 48 1.48 7.61 -11.32
N GLU A 49 0.93 8.70 -11.84
CA GLU A 49 -0.42 9.17 -11.54
C GLU A 49 -1.46 8.11 -11.88
N ARG A 50 -1.40 7.53 -13.09
CA ARG A 50 -2.25 6.40 -13.47
C ARG A 50 -2.08 5.18 -12.57
N ARG A 51 -0.85 4.90 -12.12
CA ARG A 51 -0.57 3.79 -11.19
C ARG A 51 -1.19 4.04 -9.82
N ILE A 52 -1.03 5.24 -9.26
CA ILE A 52 -1.58 5.65 -7.97
C ILE A 52 -3.11 5.68 -8.02
N GLU A 53 -3.70 6.26 -9.06
CA GLU A 53 -5.15 6.29 -9.25
C GLU A 53 -5.74 4.88 -9.41
N GLY A 54 -5.10 4.03 -10.21
CA GLY A 54 -5.49 2.63 -10.36
C GLY A 54 -5.41 1.86 -9.03
N GLN A 55 -4.33 2.05 -8.27
CA GLN A 55 -4.18 1.43 -6.95
C GLN A 55 -5.24 1.94 -5.96
N LYS A 56 -5.48 3.25 -5.93
CA LYS A 56 -6.50 3.88 -5.09
C LYS A 56 -7.89 3.35 -5.42
N THR A 57 -8.31 3.42 -6.67
CA THR A 57 -9.64 2.96 -7.10
C THR A 57 -9.86 1.48 -6.78
N THR A 58 -8.85 0.64 -7.04
CA THR A 58 -8.88 -0.78 -6.69
C THR A 58 -9.03 -0.97 -5.17
N TYR A 59 -8.22 -0.27 -4.37
CA TYR A 59 -8.30 -0.34 -2.91
C TYR A 59 -9.66 0.14 -2.38
N ASP A 60 -10.12 1.31 -2.84
CA ASP A 60 -11.39 1.93 -2.43
C ASP A 60 -12.58 1.03 -2.76
N GLN A 61 -12.58 0.43 -3.96
CA GLN A 61 -13.60 -0.51 -4.38
C GLN A 61 -13.61 -1.77 -3.51
N HIS A 62 -12.44 -2.34 -3.20
CA HIS A 62 -12.34 -3.54 -2.36
C HIS A 62 -12.79 -3.30 -0.91
N HIS A 63 -12.60 -2.09 -0.39
CA HIS A 63 -12.99 -1.73 0.97
C HIS A 63 -14.37 -1.06 1.05
N GLY A 64 -15.06 -0.88 -0.08
CA GLY A 64 -16.38 -0.26 -0.13
C GLY A 64 -16.39 1.20 0.30
N VAL A 65 -15.29 1.93 0.05
CA VAL A 65 -15.19 3.36 0.35
C VAL A 65 -16.29 4.12 -0.38
N ARG A 66 -16.96 5.03 0.32
CA ARG A 66 -18.04 5.87 -0.20
C ARG A 66 -17.80 7.31 0.25
N ASN A 67 -18.12 8.27 -0.62
CA ASN A 67 -18.11 9.68 -0.24
C ASN A 67 -19.27 9.93 0.72
N LEU A 68 -18.97 10.47 1.91
CA LEU A 68 -19.97 10.96 2.85
C LEU A 68 -20.29 12.41 2.52
N ASN A 69 -21.54 12.82 2.76
CA ASN A 69 -21.93 14.21 2.65
C ASN A 69 -21.21 15.03 3.73
N GLU A 70 -20.91 16.29 3.40
CA GLU A 70 -20.39 17.24 4.38
C GLU A 70 -21.40 17.36 5.54
N LEU A 71 -20.90 17.35 6.79
CA LEU A 71 -21.73 17.52 7.97
C LEU A 71 -22.19 18.98 8.05
N ASP A 72 -23.44 19.18 8.43
CA ASP A 72 -23.99 20.51 8.68
C ASP A 72 -23.32 21.10 9.94
N PRO A 73 -22.59 22.24 9.84
CA PRO A 73 -21.97 22.86 11.00
C PRO A 73 -22.97 23.37 12.04
N ASP A 74 -24.25 23.54 11.68
CA ASP A 74 -25.32 23.99 12.58
C ASP A 74 -26.06 22.83 13.29
N PHE A 75 -25.58 21.58 13.16
CA PHE A 75 -26.11 20.47 13.94
C PHE A 75 -25.64 20.56 15.40
N HIS A 76 -26.29 21.42 16.19
CA HIS A 76 -26.22 21.37 17.64
C HIS A 76 -27.23 20.30 18.10
N PRO A 77 -26.80 19.10 18.55
CA PRO A 77 -27.73 18.20 19.20
C PRO A 77 -28.37 18.96 20.37
N GLU A 78 -29.70 18.95 20.44
CA GLU A 78 -30.43 19.49 21.58
C GLU A 78 -29.83 18.89 22.85
N PRO A 79 -29.46 19.69 23.86
CA PRO A 79 -28.98 19.13 25.12
C PRO A 79 -30.08 18.19 25.63
N GLU A 80 -29.76 16.90 25.74
CA GLU A 80 -30.62 15.93 26.42
C GLU A 80 -31.04 16.55 27.75
N PRO A 81 -32.32 16.45 28.15
CA PRO A 81 -32.75 16.99 29.42
C PRO A 81 -31.83 16.44 30.50
N GLU A 82 -31.26 17.35 31.28
CA GLU A 82 -30.48 17.03 32.46
C GLU A 82 -31.41 16.22 33.37
N ASP A 83 -31.35 14.90 33.31
CA ASP A 83 -31.95 14.09 34.36
C ASP A 83 -31.18 14.47 35.64
N ASP A 84 -31.87 15.15 36.55
CA ASP A 84 -31.45 15.47 37.92
C ASP A 84 -31.18 14.15 38.69
N PHE A 85 -30.13 13.45 38.31
CA PHE A 85 -29.54 12.41 39.12
C PHE A 85 -28.62 13.11 40.10
N ASP A 86 -29.10 13.31 41.33
CA ASP A 86 -28.26 13.59 42.49
C ASP A 86 -27.22 12.46 42.64
N VAL A 87 -26.10 12.58 41.95
CA VAL A 87 -24.95 11.70 42.11
C VAL A 87 -24.21 12.16 43.36
N PRO A 88 -24.17 11.36 44.45
CA PRO A 88 -23.39 11.74 45.62
C PRO A 88 -21.93 11.84 45.20
N ARG A 89 -21.36 13.02 45.43
CA ARG A 89 -19.96 13.39 45.20
C ARG A 89 -19.03 12.26 45.63
N TYR A 90 -18.56 11.48 44.66
CA TYR A 90 -17.56 10.45 44.92
C TYR A 90 -16.27 11.16 45.29
N GLN A 91 -15.86 11.01 46.55
CA GLN A 91 -14.59 11.54 47.04
C GLN A 91 -13.47 10.76 46.36
N HIS A 92 -12.64 11.45 45.59
CA HIS A 92 -11.38 10.89 45.11
C HIS A 92 -10.41 10.79 46.30
N SER A 93 -10.29 9.60 46.87
CA SER A 93 -9.14 9.25 47.70
C SER A 93 -7.91 9.06 46.80
N PRO A 94 -6.74 9.62 47.16
CA PRO A 94 -5.54 9.49 46.35
C PRO A 94 -4.95 8.10 46.60
N ALA A 95 -5.13 7.18 45.67
CA ALA A 95 -4.38 5.94 45.64
C ALA A 95 -3.34 6.03 44.52
N GLU A 96 -2.10 5.75 44.90
CA GLU A 96 -0.86 6.03 44.21
C GLU A 96 -0.76 5.48 42.77
N ALA A 97 0.10 6.15 41.99
CA ALA A 97 0.44 5.78 40.63
C ALA A 97 1.05 4.37 40.57
N VAL A 98 0.31 3.43 39.98
CA VAL A 98 0.87 2.17 39.49
C VAL A 98 0.46 2.04 38.02
N CYS A 99 1.42 2.29 37.13
CA CYS A 99 1.24 2.04 35.70
C CYS A 99 0.98 0.53 35.47
N PRO A 100 -0.10 0.13 34.79
CA PRO A 100 -0.29 -1.27 34.42
C PRO A 100 0.72 -1.68 33.35
N PRO A 101 1.18 -2.95 33.32
CA PRO A 101 2.14 -3.40 32.32
C PRO A 101 1.47 -3.49 30.94
N LEU A 102 2.21 -3.06 29.91
CA LEU A 102 1.82 -3.17 28.50
C LEU A 102 1.50 -4.63 28.17
N MET A 103 0.22 -4.92 27.92
CA MET A 103 -0.22 -6.23 27.45
C MET A 103 0.36 -6.49 26.05
N THR A 104 1.17 -7.54 25.93
CA THR A 104 1.60 -8.08 24.64
C THR A 104 0.41 -8.74 23.94
N SER A 105 0.21 -8.44 22.66
CA SER A 105 -0.92 -8.94 21.87
C SER A 105 -0.66 -10.38 21.40
N PRO A 106 -1.56 -11.36 21.62
CA PRO A 106 -1.35 -12.73 21.18
C PRO A 106 -1.50 -12.84 19.66
N GLN A 107 -0.41 -13.14 18.94
CA GLN A 107 -0.47 -13.42 17.52
C GLN A 107 -0.88 -14.90 17.30
N ALA A 108 -2.13 -15.12 16.91
CA ALA A 108 -2.59 -16.44 16.51
C ALA A 108 -1.93 -16.85 15.16
N PRO A 109 -1.38 -18.08 15.03
CA PRO A 109 -0.84 -18.54 13.76
C PRO A 109 -1.97 -18.84 12.77
N LYS A 110 -2.00 -18.12 11.64
CA LYS A 110 -2.91 -18.42 10.54
C LYS A 110 -2.45 -19.70 9.85
N THR A 111 -3.23 -20.76 9.95
CA THR A 111 -3.03 -22.00 9.20
C THR A 111 -3.37 -21.75 7.73
N TYR A 112 -2.37 -21.88 6.85
CA TYR A 112 -2.57 -21.80 5.40
C TYR A 112 -3.19 -23.11 4.91
N SER A 113 -4.40 -23.04 4.35
CA SER A 113 -5.04 -24.16 3.68
C SER A 113 -4.42 -24.37 2.30
N LYS A 114 -3.66 -25.44 2.14
CA LYS A 114 -3.03 -25.85 0.88
C LYS A 114 -4.07 -26.58 0.02
N ARG A 115 -4.78 -25.86 -0.86
CA ARG A 115 -5.58 -26.51 -1.92
C ARG A 115 -4.65 -26.95 -3.05
N ALA A 116 -4.40 -28.24 -3.14
CA ALA A 116 -3.91 -28.89 -4.35
C ALA A 116 -5.03 -28.99 -5.39
N SER A 117 -4.67 -28.92 -6.67
CA SER A 117 -5.33 -29.48 -7.88
C SER A 117 -5.17 -28.49 -9.04
N SER A 118 -4.78 -28.81 -10.27
CA SER A 118 -4.09 -29.95 -10.90
C SER A 118 -3.77 -29.45 -12.31
N CYS A 119 -2.53 -29.63 -12.77
CA CYS A 119 -2.08 -29.23 -14.10
C CYS A 119 -2.71 -30.11 -15.18
N THR A 120 -3.51 -29.54 -16.08
CA THR A 120 -3.89 -30.19 -17.34
C THR A 120 -3.16 -29.50 -18.50
N LYS A 121 -2.22 -30.25 -19.08
CA LYS A 121 -1.56 -29.91 -20.35
C LYS A 121 -2.55 -30.06 -21.51
N ALA A 122 -2.61 -29.05 -22.38
CA ALA A 122 -2.68 -29.22 -23.83
C ALA A 122 -2.69 -27.84 -24.51
N SER A 123 -1.61 -27.49 -25.21
CA SER A 123 -1.64 -26.47 -26.25
C SER A 123 -0.86 -27.01 -27.45
N PRO A 124 -1.47 -27.15 -28.65
CA PRO A 124 -0.76 -27.61 -29.83
C PRO A 124 0.15 -26.50 -30.38
N ASN A 125 1.42 -26.82 -30.55
CA ASN A 125 2.44 -25.95 -31.13
C ASN A 125 2.31 -25.92 -32.68
N PRO A 126 2.19 -24.77 -33.36
CA PRO A 126 1.98 -24.72 -34.81
C PRO A 126 3.24 -24.42 -35.64
N PHE A 127 4.44 -24.81 -35.19
CA PHE A 127 5.66 -24.60 -35.99
C PHE A 127 6.34 -25.93 -36.33
N HIS A 128 5.79 -26.58 -37.35
CA HIS A 128 6.47 -27.57 -38.17
C HIS A 128 6.09 -27.35 -39.65
N GLN A 129 6.86 -26.52 -40.35
CA GLN A 129 7.06 -26.68 -41.81
C GLN A 129 8.33 -25.91 -42.20
N LYS A 130 9.49 -26.58 -42.25
CA LYS A 130 10.05 -27.40 -43.35
C LYS A 130 10.77 -26.56 -44.41
N TYR A 131 12.06 -26.92 -44.57
CA TYR A 131 13.06 -26.59 -45.59
C TYR A 131 13.78 -25.25 -45.44
#